data_AF-A0A2S7XTE4-F1
#
_entry.id   AF-A0A2S7XTE4-F1
#
_cell.length_a   1.000
_cell.length_b   1.000
_cell.length_c   1.000
_cell.angle_alpha   90.00
_cell.angle_beta   90.00
_cell.angle_gamma   90.00
#
_symmetry.space_group_name_H-M   'P 1'
#
loop_
_entity.id
_entity.type
_entity.pdbx_description
1 polymer ?
#
loop_
_entity_poly.entity_id
_entity_poly.type
_entity_poly.pdbx_seq_one_letter_code
_entity_poly.pdbx_strand_id
1 'polypeptide(L)' 'MLSEATAIGFYAAPMFSAQRYPRLQILTIEGLLKKTEYPRYPDLAAGGLNFKKAALAITDNAQPALF' A
#
# COMPACT_ATOMS: atom_id res chain seq x y z
N MET A 1 -5.94 -19.84 -2.35
CA MET A 1 -5.74 -18.38 -2.21
C MET A 1 -6.92 -17.66 -1.59
N LEU A 2 -8.08 -17.56 -2.25
CA LEU A 2 -9.23 -16.81 -1.71
C LEU A 2 -9.69 -17.31 -0.33
N SER A 3 -9.66 -18.63 -0.11
CA SER A 3 -10.05 -19.23 1.17
C SER A 3 -9.09 -18.90 2.32
N GLU A 4 -7.78 -18.80 2.08
CA GLU A 4 -6.85 -18.44 3.15
C GLU A 4 -6.94 -16.95 3.50
N ALA A 5 -7.15 -16.09 2.49
CA ALA A 5 -7.32 -14.65 2.69
C ALA A 5 -8.60 -14.32 3.47
N THR A 6 -9.71 -15.03 3.23
CA THR A 6 -10.99 -14.82 3.93
C THR A 6 -11.00 -15.40 5.34
N ALA A 7 -10.22 -16.44 5.62
CA ALA A 7 -10.16 -17.08 6.93
C ALA A 7 -9.66 -16.16 8.06
N ILE A 8 -8.78 -15.21 7.73
CA ILE A 8 -8.16 -14.29 8.71
C ILE A 8 -9.08 -13.09 9.02
N GLY A 9 -10.14 -12.90 8.21
CA GLY A 9 -11.15 -11.86 8.41
C GLY A 9 -10.68 -10.45 8.08
N PHE A 10 -11.44 -9.47 8.58
CA PHE A 10 -11.27 -8.06 8.26
C PHE A 10 -10.99 -7.24 9.52
N TYR A 11 -10.09 -6.26 9.42
CA TYR A 11 -9.90 -5.24 10.44
C TYR A 11 -10.70 -3.99 10.10
N ALA A 12 -11.18 -3.30 11.14
CA ALA A 12 -11.75 -1.97 11.02
C ALA A 12 -10.69 -0.97 11.49
N ALA A 13 -10.36 0.01 10.65
CA ALA A 13 -9.47 1.08 11.08
C ALA A 13 -10.30 2.05 11.96
N PRO A 14 -9.86 2.39 13.19
CA PRO A 14 -10.62 3.28 14.07
C PRO A 14 -10.98 4.62 13.43
N MET A 15 -10.07 5.13 12.59
CA MET A 15 -10.22 6.41 11.89
C MET A 15 -11.05 6.32 10.61
N PHE A 16 -11.29 5.11 10.09
CA PHE A 16 -12.05 4.83 8.87
C PHE A 16 -13.13 3.77 9.14
N SER A 17 -14.01 4.07 10.10
CA SER A 17 -15.02 3.14 10.62
C SER A 17 -16.05 2.67 9.60
N ALA A 18 -16.24 3.42 8.51
CA ALA A 18 -17.15 3.07 7.41
C ALA A 18 -16.62 1.92 6.52
N GLN A 19 -15.35 1.54 6.64
CA GLN A 19 -14.72 0.60 5.72
C GLN A 19 -13.92 -0.48 6.47
N ARG A 20 -14.05 -1.72 5.99
CA ARG A 20 -13.37 -2.88 6.53
C ARG A 20 -12.30 -3.34 5.55
N TYR A 21 -11.13 -3.64 6.06
CA TYR A 21 -9.95 -3.98 5.25
C TYR A 21 -9.53 -5.42 5.53
N PRO A 22 -9.19 -6.22 4.50
CA PRO A 22 -8.74 -7.59 4.73
C PRO A 22 -7.42 -7.58 5.51
N ARG A 23 -7.32 -8.42 6.54
CA ARG A 23 -6.09 -8.55 7.35
C ARG A 23 -4.96 -9.21 6.57
N LEU A 24 -5.31 -10.12 5.67
CA LEU A 24 -4.39 -10.75 4.72
C LEU A 24 -4.95 -10.57 3.32
N GLN A 25 -4.09 -10.16 2.40
CA GLN A 25 -4.42 -10.02 0.98
C GLN A 25 -3.37 -10.80 0.20
N ILE A 26 -3.82 -11.79 -0.55
CA ILE A 26 -2.94 -12.55 -1.42
C ILE A 26 -3.20 -12.04 -2.83
N LEU A 27 -2.18 -11.42 -3.42
CA LEU A 27 -2.23 -10.81 -4.75
C LEU A 27 -1.23 -11.53 -5.64
N THR A 28 -1.54 -11.61 -6.93
CA THR A 28 -0.68 -12.20 -7.95
C THR A 28 0.14 -11.11 -8.63
N ILE A 29 1.38 -11.44 -9.01
CA ILE A 29 2.24 -10.52 -9.77
C ILE A 29 1.55 -10.10 -11.07
N GLU A 30 0.95 -11.06 -11.78
CA GLU A 30 0.21 -10.78 -13.01
C GLU A 30 -0.96 -9.83 -12.79
N GLY A 31 -1.77 -10.04 -11.74
CA GLY A 31 -2.91 -9.19 -11.43
C GLY A 31 -2.52 -7.76 -11.06
N LEU A 32 -1.41 -7.61 -10.33
CA LEU A 32 -0.82 -6.31 -10.00
C LEU A 32 -0.35 -5.56 -11.26
N LEU A 33 0.36 -6.25 -12.16
CA LEU A 33 0.86 -5.67 -13.40
C LEU A 33 -0.28 -5.30 -14.37
N LYS A 34 -1.33 -6.12 -14.43
CA LYS A 34 -2.52 -5.87 -15.26
C LYS A 34 -3.51 -4.89 -14.62
N LYS A 35 -3.24 -4.41 -13.40
CA LYS A 35 -4.14 -3.54 -12.61
C LYS A 35 -5.53 -4.14 -12.37
N THR A 36 -5.67 -5.46 -12.49
CA THR A 36 -6.90 -6.17 -12.15
C THR A 36 -6.98 -6.46 -10.65
N GLU A 37 -5.82 -6.53 -9.99
CA GLU A 37 -5.67 -6.67 -8.54
C GLU A 37 -4.91 -5.47 -7.97
N TYR A 38 -5.32 -5.01 -6.80
CA TYR A 38 -4.64 -3.94 -6.09
C TYR A 38 -4.80 -4.11 -4.58
N PRO A 39 -3.78 -3.71 -3.79
CA PRO A 39 -3.86 -3.74 -2.34
C PRO A 39 -4.92 -2.75 -1.85
N ARG A 40 -5.80 -3.20 -0.97
CA ARG A 40 -6.81 -2.37 -0.28
C ARG A 40 -6.33 -2.00 1.10
N TYR A 41 -6.06 -0.72 1.31
CA TYR A 41 -5.67 -0.17 2.61
C TYR A 41 -6.38 1.17 2.84
N PRO A 42 -6.49 1.62 4.10
CA PRO A 42 -7.04 2.93 4.42
C PRO A 42 -6.24 4.02 3.72
N ASP A 43 -6.93 4.96 3.09
CA ASP A 43 -6.26 6.09 2.46
C ASP A 43 -5.73 7.05 3.53
N LEU A 44 -4.42 7.04 3.72
CA LEU A 44 -3.72 7.88 4.68
C LEU A 44 -3.31 9.25 4.08
N ALA A 45 -3.72 9.56 2.84
CA ALA A 45 -3.35 10.81 2.16
C ALA A 45 -3.74 12.07 2.95
N ALA A 46 -4.79 12.00 3.79
CA ALA A 46 -5.18 13.10 4.68
C ALA A 46 -4.06 13.54 5.64
N GLY A 47 -3.20 12.61 6.09
CA GLY A 47 -2.03 12.95 6.90
C GLY A 47 -0.99 13.76 6.12
N GLY A 48 -0.89 13.55 4.80
CA GLY A 48 0.05 14.26 3.94
C GLY A 48 -0.24 15.75 3.76
N LEU A 49 -1.43 16.22 4.11
CA LEU A 49 -1.80 17.64 4.14
C LEU A 49 -1.40 18.31 5.47
N ASN A 50 -1.46 17.56 6.57
CA ASN A 50 -1.26 18.08 7.93
C ASN A 50 0.17 17.89 8.46
N PHE A 51 0.95 16.96 7.90
CA PHE A 51 2.31 16.67 8.33
C PHE A 51 3.35 17.07 7.27
N LYS A 52 4.42 17.72 7.73
CA LYS A 52 5.56 18.10 6.89
C LYS A 52 6.19 16.84 6.30
N LYS A 53 6.09 16.68 4.97
CA LYS A 53 6.79 15.61 4.25
C LYS A 53 8.30 15.82 4.37
N ALA A 54 9.05 14.74 4.58
CA ALA A 54 10.49 14.78 4.46
C ALA A 54 10.87 15.28 3.06
N ALA A 55 11.93 16.09 2.96
CA ALA A 55 12.46 16.48 1.67
C ALA A 55 12.80 15.19 0.90
N LEU A 56 12.37 15.11 -0.36
CA LEU A 56 12.84 14.07 -1.26
C LEU A 56 14.37 14.12 -1.25
N ALA A 57 15.01 12.97 -1.03
CA ALA A 57 16.44 12.87 -1.23
C ALA A 57 16.72 13.40 -2.64
N ILE A 58 17.60 14.39 -2.73
CA ILE A 58 18.07 14.90 -4.01
C ILE A 58 18.63 13.68 -4.73
N THR A 59 17.95 13.22 -5.77
CA THR A 59 18.52 12.24 -6.70
C THR A 59 19.62 12.96 -7.44
N ASP A 60 20.78 13.07 -6.79
CA ASP A 60 22.02 13.20 -7.52
C ASP A 60 22.21 11.84 -8.18
N ASN A 61 21.65 11.70 -9.38
CA ASN A 61 21.82 10.54 -10.26
C ASN A 61 23.26 10.50 -10.80
N ALA A 62 24.24 10.66 -9.92
CA ALA A 62 25.64 10.39 -10.18
C ALA A 62 25.99 9.15 -9.37
N GLN A 63 25.44 8.00 -9.77
CA GLN A 63 26.10 6.74 -9.47
C GLN A 63 27.33 6.71 -10.38
N PRO A 64 28.56 6.89 -9.87
CA PRO A 64 29.73 6.81 -10.72
C PRO A 64 29.78 5.40 -11.30
N ALA A 65 29.94 5.30 -12.61
CA ALA A 65 30.15 4.02 -13.26
C ALA A 65 31.37 3.36 -12.60
N LEU A 66 31.15 2.21 -11.98
CA LEU A 66 32.23 1.33 -11.58
C LEU A 66 32.64 0.58 -12.85
N PHE A 67 33.92 0.76 -13.19
CA PHE A 67 34.68 0.24 -14.33
C PHE A 67 34.60 1.06 -15.63
#